data_AF-A0A432R152-F1
#
_entry.id   AF-A0A432R152-F1
#
_cell.length_a   1.000
_cell.length_b   1.000
_cell.length_c   1.000
_cell.angle_alpha   90.00
_cell.angle_beta   90.00
_cell.angle_gamma   90.00
#
_symmetry.space_group_name_H-M   'P 1'
#
loop_
_entity.id
_entity.type
_entity.pdbx_description
1 polymer ?
#
loop_
_entity_poly.entity_id
_entity_poly.type
_entity_poly.pdbx_seq_one_letter_code
_entity_poly.pdbx_strand_id
1 'polypeptide(L)'
;MLFENQQLTYYNVPETEQFLNQILLKVAKLFRAIFPMEQTAALILIGNYGRGEGGVVKIDGVYRPYNNLELLYIHHGHIHPKEIEMIHRRLKQLSERYGIGIDFSAVNKNRLLSLQGLVLSYDIRFGHKTLLGDSTFLKKYEKFSLHNIAPTKMRQLLINRGVLLLINRLLLNKEVLSTDEKKLIIKHAMKAIIAYGDTLLYFHNCYHWSYAQKQFNMTQLPGVNSGIKSLYTKAILFHFMPDDRDYLNRDLHQWHDELLEQLSTIHLMCEQIYLDDPTLQWENYATRSLEKMSHTHKSFRQNLQSSLYGLYHIKLLKKYHSPAQVVNFMQMGHRGMLELIFPYIAYQDPTNDHLSLLQTALHTKERTRNNFVKSFLKRWAKWEDSYVNDLLKSDDLF
;
A
#
# COMPACT_ATOMS: atom_id res chain seq x y z
N MET A 1 31.83 7.73 -1.93
CA MET A 1 31.48 8.95 -1.18
C MET A 1 30.67 8.56 0.05
N LEU A 2 30.93 9.18 1.19
CA LEU A 2 30.08 9.01 2.38
C LEU A 2 28.87 9.93 2.26
N PHE A 3 27.74 9.44 2.74
CA PHE A 3 26.49 10.17 2.88
C PHE A 3 26.68 11.31 3.91
N GLU A 4 26.59 12.57 3.48
CA GLU A 4 26.68 13.73 4.37
C GLU A 4 25.62 14.79 4.00
N ASN A 5 24.94 15.31 5.03
CA ASN A 5 24.03 16.46 5.01
C ASN A 5 22.94 16.43 3.94
N GLN A 6 22.12 15.37 3.94
CA GLN A 6 20.92 15.34 3.11
C GLN A 6 19.70 15.83 3.88
N GLN A 7 18.80 16.55 3.20
CA GLN A 7 17.45 16.80 3.70
C GLN A 7 16.66 15.49 3.68
N LEU A 8 16.14 15.11 4.84
CA LEU A 8 15.38 13.88 5.06
C LEU A 8 13.93 14.18 5.43
N THR A 9 13.63 15.35 5.97
CA THR A 9 12.29 15.74 6.43
C THR A 9 11.69 16.86 5.59
N TYR A 10 10.36 16.88 5.52
CA TYR A 10 9.64 17.90 4.74
C TYR A 10 9.88 19.32 5.27
N TYR A 11 9.85 19.49 6.60
CA TYR A 11 10.03 20.78 7.27
C TYR A 11 11.50 21.15 7.53
N ASN A 12 12.45 20.28 7.19
CA ASN A 12 13.89 20.51 7.34
C ASN A 12 14.29 21.00 8.74
N VAL A 13 13.76 20.37 9.79
CA VAL A 13 14.03 20.75 11.19
C VAL A 13 15.47 20.37 11.56
N PRO A 14 16.39 21.33 11.81
CA PRO A 14 17.83 21.07 11.88
C PRO A 14 18.24 19.97 12.87
N GLU A 15 17.65 19.95 14.07
CA GLU A 15 17.97 18.95 15.09
C GLU A 15 17.54 17.55 14.67
N THR A 16 16.39 17.45 13.99
CA THR A 16 15.87 16.17 13.47
C THR A 16 16.73 15.68 12.31
N GLU A 17 17.11 16.58 11.40
CA GLU A 17 18.01 16.27 10.29
C GLU A 17 19.35 15.75 10.78
N GLN A 18 19.96 16.44 11.76
CA GLN A 18 21.23 16.04 12.35
C GLN A 18 21.12 14.65 13.01
N PHE A 19 20.04 14.42 13.78
CA PHE A 19 19.77 13.13 14.42
C PHE A 19 19.66 11.99 13.39
N LEU A 20 18.86 12.19 12.34
CA LEU A 20 18.66 11.18 11.29
C LEU A 20 19.94 10.90 10.51
N ASN A 21 20.68 11.95 10.11
CA ASN A 21 21.94 11.79 9.40
C ASN A 21 22.97 11.02 10.24
N GLN A 22 23.04 11.26 11.56
CA GLN A 22 23.90 10.50 12.47
C GLN A 22 23.56 9.01 12.51
N ILE A 23 22.27 8.65 12.55
CA ILE A 23 21.83 7.26 12.55
C ILE A 23 22.15 6.58 11.22
N LEU A 24 21.86 7.24 10.10
CA LEU A 24 22.13 6.71 8.76
C LEU A 24 23.62 6.50 8.51
N LEU A 25 24.49 7.35 9.06
CA LEU A 25 25.94 7.14 9.03
C LEU A 25 26.34 5.86 9.80
N LYS A 26 25.70 5.59 10.95
CA LYS A 26 25.95 4.36 11.73
C LYS A 26 25.45 3.11 10.99
N VAL A 27 24.27 3.21 10.37
CA VAL A 27 23.73 2.16 9.49
C VAL A 27 24.69 1.89 8.33
N ALA A 28 25.15 2.92 7.62
CA ALA A 28 26.12 2.75 6.53
C ALA A 28 27.42 2.09 7.01
N LYS A 29 27.96 2.51 8.16
CA LYS A 29 29.16 1.85 8.74
C LYS A 29 28.91 0.38 9.08
N LEU A 30 27.75 0.05 9.64
CA LEU A 30 27.35 -1.31 9.96
C LEU A 30 27.31 -2.20 8.70
N PHE A 31 26.65 -1.75 7.64
CA PHE A 31 26.57 -2.52 6.39
C PHE A 31 27.94 -2.71 5.75
N ARG A 32 28.78 -1.67 5.72
CA ARG A 32 30.15 -1.76 5.18
C ARG A 32 31.03 -2.75 5.95
N ALA A 33 30.81 -2.91 7.24
CA ALA A 33 31.57 -3.85 8.06
C ALA A 33 31.16 -5.31 7.84
N ILE A 34 29.94 -5.55 7.34
CA ILE A 34 29.36 -6.89 7.19
C ILE A 34 29.44 -7.35 5.73
N PHE A 35 29.16 -6.47 4.78
CA PHE A 35 29.13 -6.81 3.36
C PHE A 35 30.32 -6.20 2.62
N PRO A 36 31.04 -6.99 1.81
CA PRO A 36 32.06 -6.47 0.91
C PRO A 36 31.48 -5.43 -0.07
N MET A 37 32.30 -4.46 -0.47
CA MET A 37 31.87 -3.42 -1.40
C MET A 37 31.56 -3.97 -2.79
N GLU A 38 32.23 -5.05 -3.20
CA GLU A 38 32.02 -5.75 -4.47
C GLU A 38 30.65 -6.45 -4.51
N GLN A 39 30.15 -6.89 -3.34
CA GLN A 39 28.82 -7.47 -3.19
C GLN A 39 27.73 -6.39 -3.07
N THR A 40 28.09 -5.17 -2.65
CA THR A 40 27.17 -4.06 -2.43
C THR A 40 26.90 -3.32 -3.74
N ALA A 41 25.73 -3.54 -4.35
CA ALA A 41 25.30 -2.68 -5.46
C ALA A 41 24.93 -1.30 -4.93
N ALA A 42 24.01 -1.24 -3.96
CA ALA A 42 23.67 -0.03 -3.23
C ALA A 42 22.99 -0.34 -1.90
N LEU A 43 23.20 0.50 -0.89
CA LEU A 43 22.28 0.63 0.24
C LEU A 43 21.54 1.94 0.08
N ILE A 44 20.22 1.89 0.02
CA ILE A 44 19.39 3.08 -0.18
C ILE A 44 18.37 3.23 0.94
N LEU A 45 18.04 4.48 1.24
CA LEU A 45 16.89 4.87 2.05
C LEU A 45 15.72 5.16 1.11
N ILE A 46 14.59 4.53 1.35
CA ILE A 46 13.35 4.67 0.59
C ILE A 46 12.25 5.26 1.50
N GLY A 47 11.01 5.24 1.04
CA GLY A 47 9.88 5.82 1.79
C GLY A 47 10.02 7.32 1.98
N ASN A 48 9.43 7.85 3.05
CA ASN A 48 9.33 9.30 3.26
C ASN A 48 10.70 9.98 3.39
N TYR A 49 11.60 9.44 4.22
CA TYR A 49 12.93 10.02 4.40
C TYR A 49 13.80 9.86 3.14
N GLY A 50 13.61 8.79 2.37
CA GLY A 50 14.23 8.65 1.05
C GLY A 50 13.90 9.82 0.13
N ARG A 51 12.65 10.29 0.18
CA ARG A 51 12.15 11.41 -0.64
C ARG A 51 12.62 12.77 -0.14
N GLY A 52 13.14 12.86 1.08
CA GLY A 52 13.36 14.14 1.77
C GLY A 52 12.06 14.74 2.33
N GLU A 53 11.03 13.91 2.50
CA GLU A 53 9.69 14.32 2.94
C GLU A 53 9.26 13.56 4.20
N GLY A 54 10.23 13.11 4.99
CA GLY A 54 10.03 12.49 6.29
C GLY A 54 9.20 13.35 7.22
N GLY A 55 8.30 12.71 7.96
CA GLY A 55 7.47 13.35 8.95
C GLY A 55 8.18 13.57 10.27
N VAL A 56 7.81 14.63 10.97
CA VAL A 56 8.31 14.99 12.29
C VAL A 56 7.15 15.18 13.27
N VAL A 57 7.37 14.86 14.53
CA VAL A 57 6.40 15.10 15.61
C VAL A 57 7.07 15.89 16.73
N LYS A 58 6.32 16.81 17.36
CA LYS A 58 6.82 17.58 18.49
C LYS A 58 6.36 16.94 19.79
N ILE A 59 7.31 16.44 20.58
CA ILE A 59 7.08 15.79 21.87
C ILE A 59 7.87 16.59 22.92
N ASP A 60 7.17 17.10 23.94
CA ASP A 60 7.76 17.90 25.03
C ASP A 60 8.62 19.07 24.52
N GLY A 61 8.16 19.74 23.46
CA GLY A 61 8.87 20.87 22.86
C GLY A 61 9.97 20.49 21.86
N VAL A 62 10.34 19.21 21.76
CA VAL A 62 11.44 18.72 20.90
C VAL A 62 10.88 18.00 19.68
N TYR A 63 11.40 18.32 18.50
CA TYR A 63 11.06 17.60 17.28
C TYR A 63 11.77 16.24 17.23
N ARG A 64 11.01 15.21 16.88
CA ARG A 64 11.47 13.83 16.72
C ARG A 64 11.02 13.29 15.36
N PRO A 65 11.79 12.38 14.75
CA PRO A 65 11.33 11.67 13.56
C PRO A 65 10.06 10.88 13.88
N TYR A 66 9.06 10.95 13.01
CA TYR A 66 7.79 10.25 13.22
C TYR A 66 7.72 8.91 12.49
N ASN A 67 8.28 8.84 11.28
CA ASN A 67 8.26 7.61 10.49
C ASN A 67 9.44 6.69 10.80
N ASN A 68 9.34 5.44 10.36
CA ASN A 68 10.45 4.49 10.35
C ASN A 68 11.47 4.81 9.23
N LEU A 69 12.71 4.39 9.42
CA LEU A 69 13.72 4.35 8.36
C LEU A 69 13.53 3.09 7.52
N GLU A 70 13.13 3.24 6.26
CA GLU A 70 12.96 2.12 5.34
C GLU A 70 14.22 1.92 4.48
N LEU A 71 14.98 0.86 4.78
CA LEU A 71 16.25 0.55 4.12
C LEU A 71 16.08 -0.58 3.10
N LEU A 72 16.59 -0.37 1.89
CA LEU A 72 16.72 -1.41 0.87
C LEU A 72 18.19 -1.62 0.55
N TYR A 73 18.69 -2.82 0.86
CA TYR A 73 20.01 -3.26 0.44
C TYR A 73 19.91 -4.03 -0.88
N ILE A 74 20.58 -3.51 -1.89
CA ILE A 74 20.63 -4.08 -3.23
C ILE A 74 22.02 -4.68 -3.40
N HIS A 75 22.06 -5.98 -3.66
CA HIS A 75 23.31 -6.73 -3.69
C HIS A 75 23.54 -7.44 -5.01
N HIS A 76 24.81 -7.72 -5.27
CA HIS A 76 25.27 -8.64 -6.30
C HIS A 76 25.31 -10.07 -5.76
N GLY A 77 25.15 -11.04 -6.66
CA GLY A 77 25.27 -12.47 -6.31
C GLY A 77 24.33 -12.93 -5.20
N HIS A 78 24.80 -13.89 -4.41
CA HIS A 78 24.10 -14.48 -3.27
C HIS A 78 24.56 -13.83 -1.96
N ILE A 79 23.66 -13.72 -0.99
CA ILE A 79 23.96 -13.35 0.41
C ILE A 79 23.56 -14.52 1.28
N HIS A 80 24.39 -14.85 2.26
CA HIS A 80 24.08 -15.92 3.19
C HIS A 80 22.98 -15.47 4.18
N PRO A 81 21.93 -16.27 4.45
CA PRO A 81 20.84 -15.88 5.36
C PRO A 81 21.29 -15.41 6.75
N LYS A 82 22.38 -15.99 7.28
CA LYS A 82 23.01 -15.58 8.55
C LYS A 82 23.50 -14.13 8.55
N GLU A 83 23.96 -13.60 7.42
CA GLU A 83 24.41 -12.21 7.30
C GLU A 83 23.21 -11.25 7.37
N ILE A 84 22.10 -11.61 6.70
CA ILE A 84 20.83 -10.88 6.78
C ILE A 84 20.29 -10.88 8.22
N GLU A 85 20.28 -12.03 8.89
CA GLU A 85 19.85 -12.14 10.29
C GLU A 85 20.75 -11.30 11.22
N MET A 86 22.06 -11.33 11.02
CA MET A 86 23.00 -10.52 11.77
C MET A 86 22.71 -9.02 11.62
N ILE A 87 22.44 -8.55 10.40
CA ILE A 87 22.03 -7.17 10.15
C ILE A 87 20.73 -6.84 10.86
N HIS A 88 19.70 -7.67 10.74
CA HIS A 88 18.42 -7.44 11.43
C HIS A 88 18.62 -7.26 12.94
N ARG A 89 19.41 -8.14 13.58
CA ARG A 89 19.71 -8.01 15.02
C ARG A 89 20.43 -6.70 15.36
N ARG A 90 21.41 -6.30 14.56
CA ARG A 90 22.18 -5.06 14.77
C ARG A 90 21.34 -3.81 14.51
N LEU A 91 20.45 -3.84 13.52
CA LEU A 91 19.50 -2.75 13.26
C LEU A 91 18.45 -2.65 14.36
N LYS A 92 17.97 -3.78 14.90
CA LYS A 92 17.07 -3.79 16.07
C LYS A 92 17.71 -3.12 17.29
N GLN A 93 18.98 -3.43 17.58
CA GLN A 93 19.74 -2.76 18.66
C GLN A 93 19.88 -1.25 18.42
N LEU A 94 20.09 -0.81 17.18
CA LEU A 94 20.11 0.62 16.85
C LEU A 94 18.74 1.25 17.01
N SER A 95 17.68 0.59 16.53
CA SER A 95 16.29 1.03 16.66
C SER A 95 15.92 1.28 18.12
N GLU A 96 16.19 0.31 19.00
CA GLU A 96 15.95 0.41 20.45
C GLU A 96 16.79 1.54 21.08
N ARG A 97 18.07 1.64 20.72
CA ARG A 97 18.99 2.65 21.27
C ARG A 97 18.57 4.09 20.93
N TYR A 98 18.03 4.32 19.73
CA TYR A 98 17.66 5.65 19.27
C TYR A 98 16.16 5.93 19.33
N GLY A 99 15.34 4.94 19.70
CA GLY A 99 13.88 5.09 19.73
C GLY A 99 13.27 5.40 18.37
N ILE A 100 13.79 4.81 17.29
CA ILE A 100 13.28 4.99 15.93
C ILE A 100 13.18 3.64 15.22
N GLY A 101 12.04 3.36 14.60
CA GLY A 101 11.87 2.15 13.80
C GLY A 101 12.83 2.11 12.62
N ILE A 102 13.47 0.96 12.39
CA ILE A 102 14.35 0.74 11.23
C ILE A 102 13.90 -0.54 10.54
N ASP A 103 13.25 -0.39 9.39
CA ASP A 103 12.78 -1.48 8.56
C ASP A 103 13.84 -1.79 7.49
N PHE A 104 14.09 -3.07 7.28
CA PHE A 104 15.16 -3.53 6.40
C PHE A 104 14.68 -4.62 5.45
N SER A 105 15.04 -4.50 4.18
CA SER A 105 14.88 -5.54 3.18
C SER A 105 16.14 -5.65 2.32
N ALA A 106 16.41 -6.86 1.83
CA ALA A 106 17.50 -7.12 0.90
C ALA A 106 16.99 -7.74 -0.40
N VAL A 107 17.56 -7.33 -1.53
CA VAL A 107 17.19 -7.84 -2.85
C VAL A 107 18.40 -7.93 -3.77
N ASN A 108 18.47 -9.01 -4.55
CA ASN A 108 19.47 -9.13 -5.59
C ASN A 108 19.18 -8.10 -6.71
N LYS A 109 20.22 -7.43 -7.21
CA LYS A 109 20.12 -6.40 -8.26
C LYS A 109 19.36 -6.87 -9.49
N ASN A 110 19.67 -8.06 -10.01
CA ASN A 110 19.01 -8.59 -11.21
C ASN A 110 17.54 -8.92 -10.95
N ARG A 111 17.23 -9.46 -9.77
CA ARG A 111 15.84 -9.68 -9.35
C ARG A 111 15.08 -8.35 -9.27
N LEU A 112 15.65 -7.33 -8.62
CA LEU A 112 15.04 -6.01 -8.53
C LEU A 112 14.74 -5.43 -9.93
N LEU A 113 15.71 -5.44 -10.84
CA LEU A 113 15.53 -4.92 -12.20
C LEU A 113 14.55 -5.76 -13.03
N SER A 114 14.33 -7.03 -12.67
CA SER A 114 13.29 -7.84 -13.30
C SER A 114 11.87 -7.48 -12.86
N LEU A 115 11.70 -6.78 -11.72
CA LEU A 115 10.40 -6.34 -11.23
C LEU A 115 9.88 -5.20 -12.12
N GLN A 116 8.88 -5.48 -12.95
CA GLN A 116 8.29 -4.50 -13.84
C GLN A 116 6.93 -4.02 -13.29
N GLY A 117 6.69 -2.73 -13.47
CA GLY A 117 5.38 -2.10 -13.27
C GLY A 117 4.88 -2.00 -11.84
N LEU A 118 5.77 -2.00 -10.84
CA LEU A 118 5.42 -1.68 -9.46
C LEU A 118 5.53 -0.18 -9.20
N VAL A 119 4.59 0.35 -8.41
CA VAL A 119 4.63 1.75 -7.91
C VAL A 119 5.92 2.03 -7.16
N LEU A 120 6.31 1.09 -6.29
CA LEU A 120 7.55 1.17 -5.52
C LEU A 120 8.78 1.31 -6.42
N SER A 121 8.80 0.68 -7.60
CA SER A 121 9.94 0.78 -8.52
C SER A 121 10.13 2.22 -9.05
N TYR A 122 9.03 2.89 -9.40
CA TYR A 122 9.05 4.29 -9.80
C TYR A 122 9.49 5.19 -8.64
N ASP A 123 8.92 4.99 -7.45
CA ASP A 123 9.27 5.77 -6.26
C ASP A 123 10.75 5.58 -5.88
N ILE A 124 11.28 4.35 -5.98
CA ILE A 124 12.70 4.05 -5.74
C ILE A 124 13.61 4.70 -6.78
N ARG A 125 13.17 4.88 -8.03
CA ARG A 125 14.02 5.50 -9.06
C ARG A 125 14.31 6.97 -8.75
N PHE A 126 13.31 7.69 -8.26
CA PHE A 126 13.35 9.15 -8.15
C PHE A 126 13.44 9.66 -6.72
N GLY A 127 12.86 8.94 -5.77
CA GLY A 127 12.70 9.35 -4.38
C GLY A 127 13.55 8.57 -3.38
N HIS A 128 14.69 8.01 -3.79
CA HIS A 128 15.62 7.36 -2.87
C HIS A 128 16.80 8.27 -2.49
N LYS A 129 17.37 8.01 -1.32
CA LYS A 129 18.72 8.49 -0.95
C LYS A 129 19.70 7.33 -0.96
N THR A 130 20.95 7.59 -1.37
CA THR A 130 22.00 6.56 -1.39
C THR A 130 22.89 6.69 -0.18
N LEU A 131 23.01 5.61 0.60
CA LEU A 131 23.85 5.55 1.80
C LEU A 131 25.21 4.90 1.50
N LEU A 132 25.22 3.85 0.64
CA LEU A 132 26.41 3.13 0.19
C LEU A 132 26.27 2.64 -1.25
N GLY A 133 27.39 2.34 -1.89
CA GLY A 133 27.45 1.77 -3.24
C GLY A 133 27.10 2.78 -4.35
N ASP A 134 26.74 2.26 -5.52
CA ASP A 134 26.33 3.03 -6.69
C ASP A 134 24.87 2.74 -7.03
N SER A 135 23.98 3.70 -6.79
CA SER A 135 22.55 3.59 -7.11
C SER A 135 22.18 4.17 -8.49
N THR A 136 23.16 4.64 -9.29
CA THR A 136 22.89 5.29 -10.58
C THR A 136 22.18 4.37 -11.56
N PHE A 137 22.34 3.05 -11.41
CA PHE A 137 21.61 2.06 -12.21
C PHE A 137 20.09 2.16 -12.03
N LEU A 138 19.59 2.58 -10.85
CA LEU A 138 18.15 2.79 -10.63
C LEU A 138 17.63 3.96 -11.47
N LYS A 139 18.35 5.09 -11.43
CA LYS A 139 18.00 6.31 -12.18
C LYS A 139 17.99 6.09 -13.70
N LYS A 140 18.94 5.28 -14.19
CA LYS A 140 19.09 4.93 -15.61
C LYS A 140 18.11 3.85 -16.07
N TYR A 141 17.46 3.11 -15.16
CA TYR A 141 16.59 2.01 -15.57
C TYR A 141 15.21 2.51 -15.98
N GLU A 142 15.01 2.68 -17.30
CA GLU A 142 13.79 3.28 -17.86
C GLU A 142 12.51 2.52 -17.54
N LYS A 143 12.60 1.20 -17.30
CA LYS A 143 11.42 0.40 -16.91
C LYS A 143 10.83 0.81 -15.56
N PHE A 144 11.57 1.53 -14.74
CA PHE A 144 11.06 2.13 -13.50
C PHE A 144 10.46 3.52 -13.80
N SER A 145 9.55 3.60 -14.76
CA SER A 145 8.86 4.83 -15.15
C SER A 145 7.38 4.73 -14.81
N LEU A 146 6.73 5.89 -14.74
CA LEU A 146 5.29 5.97 -14.47
C LEU A 146 4.47 5.21 -15.53
N HIS A 147 4.82 5.34 -16.81
CA HIS A 147 4.13 4.67 -17.92
C HIS A 147 4.26 3.13 -17.90
N ASN A 148 5.23 2.60 -17.15
CA ASN A 148 5.41 1.16 -17.02
C ASN A 148 4.68 0.57 -15.81
N ILE A 149 4.14 1.40 -14.90
CA ILE A 149 3.27 0.92 -13.82
C ILE A 149 1.99 0.37 -14.45
N ALA A 150 1.69 -0.91 -14.20
CA ALA A 150 0.47 -1.50 -14.73
C ALA A 150 -0.75 -0.98 -13.94
N PRO A 151 -1.86 -0.60 -14.60
CA PRO A 151 -3.06 -0.13 -13.90
C PRO A 151 -3.60 -1.11 -12.85
N THR A 152 -3.44 -2.42 -13.11
CA THR A 152 -3.78 -3.48 -12.15
C THR A 152 -3.02 -3.36 -10.83
N LYS A 153 -1.78 -2.83 -10.84
CA LYS A 153 -0.99 -2.62 -9.62
C LYS A 153 -1.47 -1.43 -8.80
N MET A 154 -1.97 -0.39 -9.45
CA MET A 154 -2.60 0.75 -8.77
C MET A 154 -3.97 0.37 -8.18
N ARG A 155 -4.75 -0.42 -8.92
CA ARG A 155 -5.98 -1.05 -8.41
C ARG A 155 -5.70 -1.93 -7.20
N GLN A 156 -4.65 -2.77 -7.25
CA GLN A 156 -4.23 -3.58 -6.11
C GLN A 156 -3.82 -2.73 -4.90
N LEU A 157 -3.08 -1.63 -5.09
CA LEU A 157 -2.74 -0.70 -4.02
C LEU A 157 -3.99 -0.15 -3.32
N LEU A 158 -5.00 0.26 -4.10
CA LEU A 158 -6.26 0.78 -3.59
C LEU A 158 -6.96 -0.27 -2.70
N ILE A 159 -7.08 -1.51 -3.18
CA ILE A 159 -7.74 -2.58 -2.43
C ILE A 159 -6.94 -2.94 -1.17
N ASN A 160 -5.62 -3.15 -1.29
CA ASN A 160 -4.73 -3.44 -0.17
C ASN A 160 -4.87 -2.42 0.97
N ARG A 161 -5.10 -1.15 0.62
CA ARG A 161 -5.24 -0.05 1.60
C ARG A 161 -6.67 0.10 2.09
N GLY A 162 -7.66 -0.21 1.25
CA GLY A 162 -9.05 -0.35 1.66
C GLY A 162 -9.29 -1.48 2.67
N VAL A 163 -8.48 -2.55 2.62
CA VAL A 163 -8.50 -3.62 3.63
C VAL A 163 -8.24 -3.11 5.05
N LEU A 164 -7.40 -2.07 5.21
CA LEU A 164 -7.17 -1.46 6.52
C LEU A 164 -8.45 -0.84 7.11
N LEU A 165 -9.35 -0.35 6.25
CA LEU A 165 -10.64 0.18 6.67
C LEU A 165 -11.59 -0.94 7.14
N LEU A 166 -11.52 -2.11 6.52
CA LEU A 166 -12.25 -3.29 7.00
C LEU A 166 -11.75 -3.75 8.37
N ILE A 167 -10.44 -3.66 8.62
CA ILE A 167 -9.86 -3.90 9.95
C ILE A 167 -10.37 -2.86 10.95
N ASN A 168 -10.38 -1.58 10.59
CA ASN A 168 -10.94 -0.52 11.44
C ASN A 168 -12.39 -0.79 11.82
N ARG A 169 -13.23 -1.25 10.88
CA ARG A 169 -14.62 -1.62 11.18
C ARG A 169 -14.71 -2.73 12.23
N LEU A 170 -13.81 -3.72 12.21
CA LEU A 170 -13.78 -4.74 13.25
C LEU A 170 -13.32 -4.20 14.61
N LEU A 171 -12.36 -3.27 14.62
CA LEU A 171 -11.91 -2.60 15.85
C LEU A 171 -13.03 -1.75 16.45
N LEU A 172 -13.70 -0.96 15.62
CA LEU A 172 -14.83 -0.10 16.02
C LEU A 172 -15.99 -0.89 16.63
N ASN A 173 -16.18 -2.17 16.28
CA ASN A 173 -17.21 -3.00 16.92
C ASN A 173 -16.92 -3.36 18.40
N LYS A 174 -15.76 -2.97 18.95
CA LYS A 174 -15.46 -3.14 20.38
C LYS A 174 -16.24 -2.11 21.20
N GLU A 175 -16.75 -2.52 22.36
CA GLU A 175 -17.48 -1.62 23.26
C GLU A 175 -16.60 -0.47 23.78
N VAL A 176 -15.31 -0.74 24.01
CA VAL A 176 -14.34 0.24 24.51
C VAL A 176 -13.08 0.17 23.66
N LEU A 177 -12.62 1.33 23.18
CA LEU A 177 -11.37 1.48 22.44
C LEU A 177 -10.31 2.12 23.33
N SER A 178 -9.15 1.48 23.43
CA SER A 178 -7.95 2.08 23.99
C SER A 178 -7.44 3.24 23.12
N THR A 179 -6.62 4.12 23.71
CA THR A 179 -6.00 5.23 22.97
C THR A 179 -5.17 4.74 21.79
N ASP A 180 -4.44 3.63 21.94
CA ASP A 180 -3.60 3.09 20.87
C ASP A 180 -4.43 2.53 19.72
N GLU A 181 -5.57 1.88 20.01
CA GLU A 181 -6.51 1.43 18.98
C GLU A 181 -7.13 2.60 18.23
N LYS A 182 -7.48 3.70 18.92
CA LYS A 182 -7.96 4.93 18.26
C LYS A 182 -6.90 5.51 17.32
N LYS A 183 -5.66 5.64 17.79
CA LYS A 183 -4.52 6.11 16.97
C LYS A 183 -4.27 5.20 15.78
N LEU A 184 -4.40 3.90 15.97
CA LEU A 184 -4.26 2.89 14.93
C LEU A 184 -5.34 3.03 13.85
N ILE A 185 -6.61 3.22 14.25
CA ILE A 185 -7.73 3.49 13.33
C ILE A 185 -7.43 4.73 12.47
N ILE A 186 -6.96 5.81 13.10
CA ILE A 186 -6.60 7.05 12.41
C ILE A 186 -5.45 6.80 11.42
N LYS A 187 -4.39 6.10 11.85
CA LYS A 187 -3.24 5.75 11.00
C LYS A 187 -3.64 4.93 9.79
N HIS A 188 -4.53 3.95 9.96
CA HIS A 188 -5.10 3.16 8.86
C HIS A 188 -5.90 4.02 7.89
N ALA A 189 -6.76 4.90 8.40
CA ALA A 189 -7.54 5.82 7.59
C ALA A 189 -6.65 6.76 6.76
N MET A 190 -5.60 7.35 7.35
CA MET A 190 -4.67 8.22 6.61
C MET A 190 -3.92 7.47 5.50
N LYS A 191 -3.46 6.24 5.77
CA LYS A 191 -2.85 5.37 4.76
C LYS A 191 -3.82 5.04 3.62
N ALA A 192 -5.09 4.81 3.92
CA ALA A 192 -6.11 4.56 2.92
C ALA A 192 -6.39 5.81 2.08
N ILE A 193 -6.61 6.97 2.69
CA ILE A 193 -6.83 8.25 1.98
C ILE A 193 -5.71 8.54 0.99
N ILE A 194 -4.45 8.42 1.44
CA ILE A 194 -3.29 8.66 0.57
C ILE A 194 -3.28 7.68 -0.60
N ALA A 195 -3.52 6.39 -0.36
CA ALA A 195 -3.51 5.41 -1.43
C ALA A 195 -4.63 5.62 -2.46
N TYR A 196 -5.82 6.03 -2.00
CA TYR A 196 -6.95 6.30 -2.89
C TYR A 196 -6.69 7.54 -3.75
N GLY A 197 -6.18 8.62 -3.15
CA GLY A 197 -5.79 9.80 -3.91
C GLY A 197 -4.59 9.56 -4.84
N ASP A 198 -3.62 8.73 -4.44
CA ASP A 198 -2.50 8.31 -5.29
C ASP A 198 -3.00 7.53 -6.52
N THR A 199 -3.96 6.62 -6.33
CA THR A 199 -4.59 5.87 -7.43
C THR A 199 -5.39 6.79 -8.34
N LEU A 200 -6.13 7.75 -7.79
CA LEU A 200 -6.85 8.74 -8.58
C LEU A 200 -5.88 9.58 -9.43
N LEU A 201 -4.82 10.12 -8.82
CA LEU A 201 -3.77 10.86 -9.53
C LEU A 201 -3.14 10.03 -10.65
N TYR A 202 -2.89 8.74 -10.42
CA TYR A 202 -2.34 7.86 -11.46
C TYR A 202 -3.27 7.73 -12.66
N PHE A 203 -4.56 7.46 -12.43
CA PHE A 203 -5.53 7.30 -13.52
C PHE A 203 -5.78 8.60 -14.29
N HIS A 204 -5.43 9.75 -13.70
CA HIS A 204 -5.42 11.05 -14.36
C HIS A 204 -4.05 11.48 -14.92
N ASN A 205 -3.04 10.60 -14.94
CA ASN A 205 -1.67 10.91 -15.37
C ASN A 205 -0.98 12.04 -14.57
N CYS A 206 -1.40 12.24 -13.32
CA CYS A 206 -0.89 13.26 -12.40
C CYS A 206 -0.14 12.68 -11.19
N TYR A 207 0.13 11.37 -11.16
CA TYR A 207 0.90 10.76 -10.08
C TYR A 207 2.36 11.20 -10.10
N HIS A 208 2.95 11.35 -8.91
CA HIS A 208 4.35 11.73 -8.74
C HIS A 208 4.96 11.06 -7.49
N TRP A 209 6.27 10.87 -7.46
CA TRP A 209 6.94 10.19 -6.35
C TRP A 209 6.97 11.03 -5.06
N SER A 210 7.04 12.36 -5.20
CA SER A 210 7.00 13.32 -4.09
C SER A 210 5.55 13.57 -3.62
N TYR A 211 5.33 13.45 -2.32
CA TYR A 211 4.06 13.75 -1.67
C TYR A 211 3.67 15.22 -1.80
N ALA A 212 4.63 16.14 -1.69
CA ALA A 212 4.36 17.57 -1.88
C ALA A 212 3.84 17.86 -3.29
N GLN A 213 4.46 17.27 -4.32
CA GLN A 213 3.99 17.40 -5.69
C GLN A 213 2.63 16.73 -5.90
N LYS A 214 2.38 15.56 -5.30
CA LYS A 214 1.07 14.91 -5.38
C LYS A 214 -0.04 15.73 -4.73
N GLN A 215 0.23 16.34 -3.57
CA GLN A 215 -0.69 17.26 -2.93
C GLN A 215 -1.03 18.42 -3.87
N PHE A 216 -0.02 19.08 -4.43
CA PHE A 216 -0.22 20.14 -5.41
C PHE A 216 -1.06 19.66 -6.60
N ASN A 217 -0.69 18.53 -7.22
CA ASN A 217 -1.41 17.96 -8.36
C ASN A 217 -2.87 17.67 -8.02
N MET A 218 -3.17 17.13 -6.83
CA MET A 218 -4.54 16.88 -6.38
C MET A 218 -5.37 18.17 -6.29
N THR A 219 -4.78 19.27 -5.80
CA THR A 219 -5.49 20.56 -5.75
C THR A 219 -5.88 21.06 -7.15
N GLN A 220 -5.03 20.80 -8.14
CA GLN A 220 -5.22 21.23 -9.53
C GLN A 220 -6.06 20.26 -10.37
N LEU A 221 -6.37 19.06 -9.85
CA LEU A 221 -7.01 18.01 -10.63
C LEU A 221 -8.47 18.39 -11.00
N PRO A 222 -8.83 18.47 -12.29
CA PRO A 222 -10.19 18.87 -12.70
C PRO A 222 -11.19 17.74 -12.45
N GLY A 223 -12.47 18.10 -12.24
CA GLY A 223 -13.55 17.14 -12.04
C GLY A 223 -13.59 16.44 -10.67
N VAL A 224 -12.59 16.66 -9.80
CA VAL A 224 -12.58 16.15 -8.42
C VAL A 224 -13.15 17.20 -7.48
N ASN A 225 -14.12 16.80 -6.65
CA ASN A 225 -14.77 17.70 -5.71
C ASN A 225 -13.80 18.22 -4.63
N SER A 226 -14.12 19.38 -4.05
CA SER A 226 -13.28 20.04 -3.04
C SER A 226 -13.12 19.22 -1.75
N GLY A 227 -14.11 18.40 -1.40
CA GLY A 227 -14.07 17.50 -0.25
C GLY A 227 -12.93 16.48 -0.36
N ILE A 228 -12.83 15.77 -1.48
CA ILE A 228 -11.76 14.79 -1.76
C ILE A 228 -10.39 15.47 -1.76
N LYS A 229 -10.28 16.64 -2.40
CA LYS A 229 -9.03 17.43 -2.43
C LYS A 229 -8.58 17.81 -1.01
N SER A 230 -9.51 18.29 -0.19
CA SER A 230 -9.25 18.64 1.21
C SER A 230 -8.87 17.41 2.04
N LEU A 231 -9.58 16.30 1.87
CA LEU A 231 -9.32 15.04 2.55
C LEU A 231 -7.90 14.53 2.27
N TYR A 232 -7.51 14.48 0.99
CA TYR A 232 -6.16 14.07 0.57
C TYR A 232 -5.09 15.01 1.12
N THR A 233 -5.31 16.33 1.02
CA THR A 233 -4.41 17.35 1.55
C THR A 233 -4.16 17.16 3.05
N LYS A 234 -5.22 16.96 3.84
CA LYS A 234 -5.12 16.70 5.28
C LYS A 234 -4.33 15.44 5.58
N ALA A 235 -4.55 14.35 4.83
CA ALA A 235 -3.81 13.11 5.03
C ALA A 235 -2.31 13.25 4.71
N ILE A 236 -1.95 14.00 3.65
CA ILE A 236 -0.55 14.31 3.34
C ILE A 236 0.09 15.16 4.45
N LEU A 237 -0.59 16.21 4.92
CA LEU A 237 -0.09 17.04 6.02
C LEU A 237 0.07 16.23 7.31
N PHE A 238 -0.87 15.35 7.63
CA PHE A 238 -0.76 14.43 8.76
C PHE A 238 0.47 13.50 8.62
N HIS A 239 0.84 13.13 7.39
CA HIS A 239 2.03 12.31 7.14
C HIS A 239 3.34 13.07 7.41
N PHE A 240 3.36 14.39 7.18
CA PHE A 240 4.52 15.25 7.45
C PHE A 240 4.61 15.73 8.89
N MET A 241 3.49 16.03 9.53
CA MET A 241 3.44 16.42 10.93
C MET A 241 2.10 15.95 11.53
N PRO A 242 2.07 14.73 12.07
CA PRO A 242 0.85 14.16 12.62
C PRO A 242 0.33 14.97 13.80
N ASP A 243 -0.97 15.21 13.78
CA ASP A 243 -1.73 15.73 14.91
C ASP A 243 -3.02 14.92 15.03
N ASP A 244 -3.06 14.03 16.01
CA ASP A 244 -4.17 13.12 16.26
C ASP A 244 -5.22 13.71 17.21
N ARG A 245 -4.96 14.84 17.86
CA ARG A 245 -5.85 15.43 18.88
C ARG A 245 -7.25 15.70 18.32
N ASP A 246 -7.32 16.30 17.15
CA ASP A 246 -8.57 16.59 16.46
C ASP A 246 -9.35 15.35 16.05
N TYR A 247 -8.66 14.21 15.85
CA TYR A 247 -9.28 12.95 15.45
C TYR A 247 -9.68 12.11 16.67
N LEU A 248 -8.89 12.14 17.74
CA LEU A 248 -9.16 11.43 18.99
C LEU A 248 -10.43 11.94 19.70
N ASN A 249 -10.79 13.19 19.47
CA ASN A 249 -12.00 13.83 20.00
C ASN A 249 -13.25 13.63 19.12
N ARG A 250 -13.12 12.99 17.94
CA ARG A 250 -14.25 12.72 17.05
C ARG A 250 -14.95 11.42 17.43
N ASP A 251 -16.21 11.32 17.02
CA ASP A 251 -16.85 10.03 16.85
C ASP A 251 -16.16 9.28 15.70
N LEU A 252 -15.34 8.29 16.04
CA LEU A 252 -14.60 7.50 15.06
C LEU A 252 -15.49 6.57 14.24
N HIS A 253 -16.69 6.20 14.72
CA HIS A 253 -17.64 5.44 13.92
C HIS A 253 -18.20 6.31 12.81
N GLN A 254 -18.76 7.47 13.17
CA GLN A 254 -19.32 8.40 12.21
C GLN A 254 -18.25 8.82 11.19
N TRP A 255 -17.06 9.20 11.66
CA TRP A 255 -15.97 9.60 10.76
C TRP A 255 -15.53 8.46 9.83
N HIS A 256 -15.53 7.21 10.30
CA HIS A 256 -15.18 6.06 9.47
C HIS A 256 -16.20 5.80 8.36
N ASP A 257 -17.49 5.93 8.66
CA ASP A 257 -18.56 5.74 7.66
C ASP A 257 -18.58 6.88 6.62
N GLU A 258 -18.43 8.14 7.05
CA GLU A 258 -18.24 9.29 6.16
C GLU A 258 -17.02 9.11 5.25
N LEU A 259 -15.92 8.58 5.79
CA LEU A 259 -14.72 8.29 5.03
C LEU A 259 -14.98 7.20 3.98
N LEU A 260 -15.67 6.12 4.34
CA LEU A 260 -15.99 5.04 3.41
C LEU A 260 -16.87 5.52 2.26
N GLU A 261 -17.81 6.42 2.51
CA GLU A 261 -18.62 7.04 1.45
C GLU A 261 -17.73 7.82 0.45
N GLN A 262 -16.88 8.71 0.94
CA GLN A 262 -15.99 9.50 0.08
C GLN A 262 -14.99 8.61 -0.70
N LEU A 263 -14.41 7.61 -0.04
CA LEU A 263 -13.47 6.68 -0.66
C LEU A 263 -14.18 5.72 -1.65
N SER A 264 -15.47 5.41 -1.42
CA SER A 264 -16.28 4.68 -2.37
C SER A 264 -16.40 5.42 -3.69
N THR A 265 -16.67 6.73 -3.65
CA THR A 265 -16.71 7.57 -4.87
C THR A 265 -15.38 7.54 -5.61
N ILE A 266 -14.25 7.70 -4.91
CA ILE A 266 -12.91 7.67 -5.52
C ILE A 266 -12.63 6.30 -6.15
N HIS A 267 -12.97 5.20 -5.47
CA HIS A 267 -12.79 3.85 -6.00
C HIS A 267 -13.60 3.66 -7.28
N LEU A 268 -14.87 4.06 -7.29
CA LEU A 268 -15.71 3.95 -8.48
C LEU A 268 -15.14 4.75 -9.66
N MET A 269 -14.68 5.98 -9.43
CA MET A 269 -14.02 6.80 -10.46
C MET A 269 -12.78 6.11 -11.04
N CYS A 270 -11.94 5.52 -10.19
CA CYS A 270 -10.75 4.79 -10.63
C CYS A 270 -11.14 3.55 -11.46
N GLU A 271 -12.17 2.82 -11.06
CA GLU A 271 -12.66 1.65 -11.80
C GLU A 271 -13.30 2.04 -13.14
N GLN A 272 -14.01 3.17 -13.20
CA GLN A 272 -14.56 3.72 -14.45
C GLN A 272 -13.46 4.00 -15.47
N ILE A 273 -12.34 4.59 -15.04
CA ILE A 273 -11.19 4.84 -15.92
C ILE A 273 -10.48 3.53 -16.27
N TYR A 274 -10.25 2.67 -15.28
CA TYR A 274 -9.55 1.39 -15.46
C TYR A 274 -10.27 0.45 -16.44
N LEU A 275 -11.59 0.37 -16.36
CA LEU A 275 -12.42 -0.48 -17.21
C LEU A 275 -12.90 0.24 -18.48
N ASP A 276 -12.52 1.51 -18.67
CA ASP A 276 -13.04 2.36 -19.75
C ASP A 276 -14.58 2.30 -19.83
N ASP A 277 -15.22 2.57 -18.69
CA ASP A 277 -16.67 2.42 -18.51
C ASP A 277 -17.28 3.56 -17.68
N PRO A 278 -17.67 4.69 -18.30
CA PRO A 278 -18.25 5.82 -17.56
C PRO A 278 -19.61 5.51 -16.94
N THR A 279 -20.28 4.44 -17.38
CA THR A 279 -21.59 4.01 -16.85
C THR A 279 -21.48 3.03 -15.68
N LEU A 280 -20.26 2.70 -15.25
CA LEU A 280 -20.02 1.78 -14.15
C LEU A 280 -20.59 2.37 -12.86
N GLN A 281 -21.38 1.57 -12.16
CA GLN A 281 -21.99 1.84 -10.86
C GLN A 281 -21.80 0.60 -9.98
N TRP A 282 -21.94 0.74 -8.66
CA TRP A 282 -21.73 -0.41 -7.78
C TRP A 282 -22.73 -1.54 -8.01
N GLU A 283 -23.96 -1.22 -8.38
CA GLU A 283 -25.04 -2.16 -8.69
C GLU A 283 -24.72 -3.04 -9.89
N ASN A 284 -23.99 -2.51 -10.89
CA ASN A 284 -23.60 -3.26 -12.09
C ASN A 284 -22.11 -3.66 -12.10
N TYR A 285 -21.36 -3.32 -11.04
CA TYR A 285 -19.91 -3.42 -10.99
C TYR A 285 -19.38 -4.82 -11.30
N ALA A 286 -19.88 -5.87 -10.64
CA ALA A 286 -19.42 -7.23 -10.83
C ALA A 286 -19.59 -7.69 -12.28
N THR A 287 -20.77 -7.44 -12.84
CA THR A 287 -21.14 -7.83 -14.21
C THR A 287 -20.27 -7.10 -15.23
N ARG A 288 -20.15 -5.77 -15.11
CA ARG A 288 -19.37 -4.93 -16.03
C ARG A 288 -17.87 -5.19 -15.93
N SER A 289 -17.36 -5.39 -14.72
CA SER A 289 -15.96 -5.77 -14.49
C SER A 289 -15.66 -7.11 -15.15
N LEU A 290 -16.54 -8.11 -15.02
CA LEU A 290 -16.35 -9.41 -15.66
C LEU A 290 -16.49 -9.33 -17.18
N GLU A 291 -17.22 -8.39 -17.75
CA GLU A 291 -17.27 -8.18 -19.21
C GLU A 291 -15.98 -7.54 -19.73
N LYS A 292 -15.49 -6.50 -19.04
CA LYS A 292 -14.43 -5.62 -19.54
C LYS A 292 -13.03 -5.95 -19.06
N MET A 293 -12.88 -6.75 -17.99
CA MET A 293 -11.55 -7.10 -17.48
C MET A 293 -10.75 -7.87 -18.52
N SER A 294 -9.67 -7.26 -18.99
CA SER A 294 -8.60 -7.94 -19.70
C SER A 294 -7.58 -8.42 -18.67
N HIS A 295 -7.43 -9.75 -18.51
CA HIS A 295 -6.42 -10.28 -17.61
C HIS A 295 -5.04 -10.13 -18.24
N THR A 296 -4.13 -9.45 -17.54
CA THR A 296 -2.70 -9.41 -17.88
C THR A 296 -2.13 -10.82 -18.02
N HIS A 297 -1.16 -11.01 -18.92
CA HIS A 297 -0.48 -12.29 -19.16
C HIS A 297 -0.16 -13.06 -17.87
N LYS A 298 -0.93 -14.11 -17.61
CA LYS A 298 -0.69 -15.08 -16.54
C LYS A 298 0.18 -16.21 -17.05
N SER A 299 1.04 -16.74 -16.19
CA SER A 299 1.78 -17.97 -16.52
C SER A 299 0.80 -19.14 -16.70
N PHE A 300 1.21 -20.17 -17.46
CA PHE A 300 0.38 -21.37 -17.69
C PHE A 300 -0.14 -22.00 -16.38
N ARG A 301 0.71 -22.06 -15.33
CA ARG A 301 0.34 -22.58 -14.01
C ARG A 301 -0.75 -21.73 -13.34
N GLN A 302 -0.64 -20.40 -13.43
CA GLN A 302 -1.65 -19.49 -12.88
C GLN A 302 -2.98 -19.58 -13.64
N ASN A 303 -2.92 -19.76 -14.96
CA ASN A 303 -4.11 -20.02 -15.77
C ASN A 303 -4.80 -21.31 -15.36
N LEU A 304 -4.05 -22.40 -15.21
CA LEU A 304 -4.61 -23.69 -14.78
C LEU A 304 -5.26 -23.60 -13.39
N GLN A 305 -4.59 -22.99 -12.42
CA GLN A 305 -5.14 -22.79 -11.07
C GLN A 305 -6.41 -21.94 -11.08
N SER A 306 -6.45 -20.90 -11.91
CA SER A 306 -7.63 -20.04 -12.04
C SER A 306 -8.78 -20.81 -12.68
N SER A 307 -8.53 -21.55 -13.76
CA SER A 307 -9.56 -22.36 -14.42
C SER A 307 -10.14 -23.42 -13.50
N LEU A 308 -9.31 -24.10 -12.69
CA LEU A 308 -9.77 -25.05 -11.67
C LEU A 308 -10.70 -24.39 -10.64
N TYR A 309 -10.38 -23.17 -10.21
CA TYR A 309 -11.27 -22.39 -9.35
C TYR A 309 -12.63 -22.13 -10.02
N GLY A 310 -12.61 -21.71 -11.29
CA GLY A 310 -13.84 -21.50 -12.06
C GLY A 310 -14.73 -22.74 -12.13
N LEU A 311 -14.14 -23.91 -12.41
CA LEU A 311 -14.84 -25.19 -12.48
C LEU A 311 -15.43 -25.61 -11.13
N TYR A 312 -14.72 -25.39 -10.02
CA TYR A 312 -15.24 -25.67 -8.67
C TYR A 312 -16.48 -24.82 -8.33
N HIS A 313 -16.64 -23.67 -8.99
CA HIS A 313 -17.75 -22.73 -8.75
C HIS A 313 -18.75 -22.66 -9.91
N ILE A 314 -19.00 -23.78 -10.60
CA ILE A 314 -19.89 -23.85 -11.78
C ILE A 314 -21.31 -23.29 -11.55
N LYS A 315 -21.81 -23.31 -10.31
CA LYS A 315 -23.13 -22.74 -9.97
C LYS A 315 -23.18 -21.22 -10.19
N LEU A 316 -22.07 -20.51 -9.98
CA LEU A 316 -21.98 -19.07 -10.26
C LEU A 316 -21.90 -18.81 -11.77
N LEU A 317 -21.27 -19.70 -12.54
CA LEU A 317 -21.15 -19.55 -13.99
C LEU A 317 -22.51 -19.48 -14.69
N LYS A 318 -23.52 -20.21 -14.17
CA LYS A 318 -24.88 -20.19 -14.70
C LYS A 318 -25.58 -18.83 -14.60
N LYS A 319 -25.07 -17.91 -13.78
CA LYS A 319 -25.62 -16.56 -13.62
C LYS A 319 -25.12 -15.58 -14.69
N TYR A 320 -24.05 -15.93 -15.40
CA TYR A 320 -23.46 -15.07 -16.41
C TYR A 320 -24.04 -15.40 -17.78
N HIS A 321 -24.51 -14.37 -18.47
CA HIS A 321 -25.16 -14.50 -19.77
C HIS A 321 -24.16 -14.40 -20.93
N SER A 322 -22.98 -13.79 -20.69
CA SER A 322 -21.96 -13.59 -21.70
C SER A 322 -20.84 -14.64 -21.61
N PRO A 323 -20.40 -15.24 -22.73
CA PRO A 323 -19.20 -16.09 -22.77
C PRO A 323 -17.95 -15.38 -22.22
N ALA A 324 -17.83 -14.06 -22.44
CA ALA A 324 -16.71 -13.28 -21.93
C ALA A 324 -16.70 -13.25 -20.39
N GLN A 325 -17.87 -13.07 -19.75
CA GLN A 325 -17.99 -13.11 -18.29
C GLN A 325 -17.58 -14.47 -17.71
N VAL A 326 -17.99 -15.57 -18.36
CA VAL A 326 -17.63 -16.93 -17.94
C VAL A 326 -16.12 -17.13 -18.05
N VAL A 327 -15.51 -16.77 -19.18
CA VAL A 327 -14.05 -16.87 -19.38
C VAL A 327 -13.31 -16.01 -18.36
N ASN A 328 -13.71 -14.76 -18.19
CA ASN A 328 -13.05 -13.85 -17.26
C ASN A 328 -13.20 -14.29 -15.80
N PHE A 329 -14.36 -14.85 -15.42
CA PHE A 329 -14.55 -15.46 -14.09
C PHE A 329 -13.61 -16.64 -13.89
N MET A 330 -13.51 -17.55 -14.87
CA MET A 330 -12.59 -18.69 -14.80
C MET A 330 -11.13 -18.23 -14.73
N GLN A 331 -10.77 -17.16 -15.43
CA GLN A 331 -9.41 -16.66 -15.42
C GLN A 331 -9.06 -15.87 -14.16
N MET A 332 -10.02 -15.33 -13.43
CA MET A 332 -9.79 -14.40 -12.32
C MET A 332 -9.08 -15.04 -11.10
N GLY A 333 -9.40 -16.31 -10.80
CA GLY A 333 -8.87 -17.04 -9.66
C GLY A 333 -9.29 -16.46 -8.30
N HIS A 334 -8.73 -16.98 -7.21
CA HIS A 334 -9.11 -16.56 -5.85
C HIS A 334 -8.87 -15.08 -5.57
N ARG A 335 -7.69 -14.56 -5.91
CA ARG A 335 -7.32 -13.17 -5.64
C ARG A 335 -8.20 -12.20 -6.41
N GLY A 336 -8.36 -12.40 -7.72
CA GLY A 336 -9.19 -11.51 -8.51
C GLY A 336 -10.64 -11.55 -8.05
N MET A 337 -11.15 -12.69 -7.57
CA MET A 337 -12.49 -12.78 -7.00
C MET A 337 -12.62 -11.93 -5.73
N LEU A 338 -11.61 -11.98 -4.83
CA LEU A 338 -11.61 -11.12 -3.66
C LEU A 338 -11.57 -9.64 -4.07
N GLU A 339 -10.76 -9.29 -5.06
CA GLU A 339 -10.72 -7.93 -5.59
C GLU A 339 -12.06 -7.50 -6.22
N LEU A 340 -12.77 -8.41 -6.88
CA LEU A 340 -14.10 -8.16 -7.48
C LEU A 340 -15.16 -7.91 -6.41
N ILE A 341 -15.13 -8.68 -5.32
CA ILE A 341 -16.18 -8.58 -4.29
C ILE A 341 -15.90 -7.51 -3.22
N PHE A 342 -14.68 -6.98 -3.16
CA PHE A 342 -14.27 -6.03 -2.13
C PHE A 342 -15.22 -4.82 -2.00
N PRO A 343 -15.69 -4.17 -3.09
CA PRO A 343 -16.59 -3.01 -2.96
C PRO A 343 -17.92 -3.33 -2.26
N TYR A 344 -18.45 -4.55 -2.43
CA TYR A 344 -19.68 -5.01 -1.79
C TYR A 344 -19.52 -5.33 -0.30
N ILE A 345 -18.28 -5.37 0.18
CA ILE A 345 -17.96 -5.62 1.59
C ILE A 345 -17.61 -4.28 2.26
N ALA A 346 -16.84 -3.45 1.56
CA ALA A 346 -16.38 -2.17 2.04
C ALA A 346 -17.51 -1.13 2.10
N TYR A 347 -18.22 -0.93 0.99
CA TYR A 347 -19.09 0.25 0.81
C TYR A 347 -20.56 -0.10 0.84
N GLN A 348 -20.97 -1.05 0.00
CA GLN A 348 -22.39 -1.32 -0.23
C GLN A 348 -22.93 -2.33 0.77
N ASP A 349 -24.22 -2.21 1.07
CA ASP A 349 -24.95 -3.34 1.63
C ASP A 349 -25.29 -4.32 0.49
N PRO A 350 -24.89 -5.59 0.61
CA PRO A 350 -25.06 -6.53 -0.49
C PRO A 350 -26.54 -6.84 -0.73
N THR A 351 -27.00 -6.59 -1.96
CA THR A 351 -28.31 -7.03 -2.46
C THR A 351 -28.39 -8.56 -2.50
N ASN A 352 -29.60 -9.11 -2.66
CA ASN A 352 -29.81 -10.56 -2.77
C ASN A 352 -28.95 -11.22 -3.87
N ASP A 353 -28.70 -10.50 -4.96
CA ASP A 353 -27.85 -10.99 -6.05
C ASP A 353 -26.38 -11.07 -5.62
N HIS A 354 -25.88 -10.04 -4.93
CA HIS A 354 -24.51 -10.00 -4.40
C HIS A 354 -24.27 -11.02 -3.29
N LEU A 355 -25.27 -11.31 -2.44
CA LEU A 355 -25.13 -12.26 -1.32
C LEU A 355 -24.66 -13.64 -1.78
N SER A 356 -25.22 -14.14 -2.90
CA SER A 356 -24.83 -15.45 -3.44
C SER A 356 -23.37 -15.49 -3.91
N LEU A 357 -22.89 -14.40 -4.52
CA LEU A 357 -21.52 -14.23 -4.95
C LEU A 357 -20.58 -14.17 -3.73
N LEU A 358 -20.93 -13.36 -2.72
CA LEU A 358 -20.17 -13.22 -1.48
C LEU A 358 -20.06 -14.53 -0.71
N GLN A 359 -21.18 -15.22 -0.46
CA GLN A 359 -21.20 -16.50 0.25
C GLN A 359 -20.31 -17.54 -0.44
N THR A 360 -20.39 -17.60 -1.78
CA THR A 360 -19.61 -18.54 -2.58
C THR A 360 -18.13 -18.18 -2.60
N ALA A 361 -17.78 -16.90 -2.77
CA ALA A 361 -16.39 -16.46 -2.81
C ALA A 361 -15.70 -16.54 -1.44
N LEU A 362 -16.45 -16.31 -0.36
CA LEU A 362 -15.93 -16.29 1.01
C LEU A 362 -16.05 -17.63 1.74
N HIS A 363 -16.80 -18.59 1.19
CA HIS A 363 -17.11 -19.89 1.80
C HIS A 363 -17.81 -19.73 3.15
N THR A 364 -18.80 -18.85 3.21
CA THR A 364 -19.53 -18.59 4.46
C THR A 364 -21.04 -18.66 4.26
N LYS A 365 -21.73 -19.23 5.25
CA LYS A 365 -23.19 -19.41 5.23
C LYS A 365 -23.91 -18.24 5.88
N GLU A 366 -23.31 -17.63 6.91
CA GLU A 366 -23.91 -16.53 7.65
C GLU A 366 -23.88 -15.23 6.84
N ARG A 367 -25.03 -14.54 6.77
CA ARG A 367 -25.26 -13.36 5.93
C ARG A 367 -25.14 -12.05 6.70
N THR A 368 -24.23 -11.98 7.66
CA THR A 368 -23.94 -10.74 8.40
C THR A 368 -22.73 -10.03 7.80
N ARG A 369 -22.76 -8.70 7.78
CA ARG A 369 -21.65 -7.87 7.28
C ARG A 369 -20.34 -8.19 8.01
N ASN A 370 -20.39 -8.33 9.33
CA ASN A 370 -19.24 -8.70 10.16
C ASN A 370 -18.63 -10.04 9.77
N ASN A 371 -19.46 -11.05 9.49
CA ASN A 371 -18.97 -12.35 9.04
C ASN A 371 -18.37 -12.31 7.62
N PHE A 372 -18.95 -11.51 6.70
CA PHE A 372 -18.32 -11.28 5.40
C PHE A 372 -16.97 -10.58 5.54
N VAL A 373 -16.85 -9.55 6.37
CA VAL A 373 -15.58 -8.85 6.64
C VAL A 373 -14.53 -9.83 7.19
N LYS A 374 -14.86 -10.58 8.25
CA LYS A 374 -13.94 -11.57 8.85
C LYS A 374 -13.51 -12.63 7.84
N SER A 375 -14.46 -13.18 7.08
CA SER A 375 -14.19 -14.20 6.06
C SER A 375 -13.34 -13.66 4.92
N PHE A 376 -13.59 -12.41 4.51
CA PHE A 376 -12.78 -11.71 3.52
C PHE A 376 -11.35 -11.54 3.99
N LEU A 377 -11.14 -10.95 5.18
CA LEU A 377 -9.81 -10.72 5.75
C LEU A 377 -9.01 -12.01 5.88
N LYS A 378 -9.64 -13.08 6.38
CA LYS A 378 -9.00 -14.40 6.50
C LYS A 378 -8.52 -14.95 5.15
N ARG A 379 -9.32 -14.76 4.10
CA ARG A 379 -8.94 -15.21 2.75
C ARG A 379 -7.93 -14.28 2.11
N TRP A 380 -8.08 -12.98 2.29
CA TRP A 380 -7.17 -11.97 1.79
C TRP A 380 -5.75 -12.23 2.31
N ALA A 381 -5.60 -12.43 3.62
CA ALA A 381 -4.32 -12.79 4.25
C ALA A 381 -3.70 -14.09 3.73
N LYS A 382 -4.52 -15.08 3.33
CA LYS A 382 -4.05 -16.35 2.75
C LYS A 382 -3.48 -16.18 1.34
N TRP A 383 -4.05 -15.28 0.54
CA TRP A 383 -3.76 -15.17 -0.90
C TRP A 383 -2.89 -13.98 -1.28
N GLU A 384 -2.68 -13.04 -0.36
CA GLU A 384 -1.70 -11.99 -0.56
C GLU A 384 -0.28 -12.52 -0.31
N ASP A 385 0.60 -12.26 -1.27
CA ASP A 385 2.02 -12.60 -1.20
C ASP A 385 2.65 -12.04 0.08
N SER A 386 3.65 -12.76 0.61
CA SER A 386 4.47 -12.50 1.82
C SER A 386 4.55 -11.07 2.41
N TYR A 387 4.46 -10.01 1.61
CA TYR A 387 4.50 -8.62 2.06
C TYR A 387 3.39 -8.23 3.06
N VAL A 388 2.14 -8.70 2.90
CA VAL A 388 1.12 -8.47 3.95
C VAL A 388 1.29 -9.41 5.12
N ASN A 389 1.80 -10.63 4.92
CA ASN A 389 2.23 -11.45 6.05
C ASN A 389 3.38 -10.80 6.84
N ASP A 390 4.27 -10.03 6.20
CA ASP A 390 5.34 -9.30 6.86
C ASP A 390 4.83 -8.00 7.52
N LEU A 391 3.82 -7.34 6.94
CA LEU A 391 3.06 -6.24 7.56
C LEU A 391 2.16 -6.69 8.73
N LEU A 392 1.77 -7.96 8.75
CA LEU A 392 1.02 -8.61 9.83
C LEU A 392 1.95 -9.28 10.86
N LYS A 393 3.25 -9.41 10.56
CA LYS A 393 4.30 -9.88 11.48
C LYS A 393 5.05 -8.73 12.18
N SER A 394 4.85 -7.46 11.79
CA SER A 394 5.26 -6.36 12.67
C SER A 394 4.29 -6.35 13.86
N ASP A 395 4.78 -6.86 14.99
CA ASP A 395 4.07 -7.34 16.18
C ASP A 395 3.17 -6.32 16.93
N ASP A 396 2.16 -5.72 16.29
CA ASP A 396 1.22 -4.81 16.99
C ASP A 396 -0.24 -4.88 16.50
N LEU A 397 -0.66 -5.92 15.78
CA LEU A 397 -2.01 -5.92 15.14
C LEU A 397 -2.78 -7.24 15.13
N PHE A 398 -2.35 -8.25 15.91
CA PHE A 398 -3.17 -9.40 16.30
C PHE A 398 -2.92 -9.81 17.73
#